data_AF-A0A192D474-F1
#
_entry.id   AF-A0A192D474-F1
#
_cell.length_a   1.000
_cell.length_b   1.000
_cell.length_c   1.000
_cell.angle_alpha   90.00
_cell.angle_beta   90.00
_cell.angle_gamma   90.00
#
_symmetry.space_group_name_H-M   'P 1'
#
loop_
_entity.id
_entity.type
_entity.pdbx_description
1 polymer ?
#
loop_
_entity_poly.entity_id
_entity_poly.type
_entity_poly.pdbx_seq_one_letter_code
_entity_poly.pdbx_strand_id
1 'polypeptide(L)'
;MGVIASNIANAATPGYKARDIDFNAALDARLDQGRKGVATNPEAGMVWRRPTMPSLDGNTVELNREQVAFAENAVAYSATLSFVQGKVNTITRALKGE
;
A
#
# COMPACT_ATOMS: atom_id res chain seq x y z
N MET A 1 0.29 -3.34 0.71
CA MET A 1 1.44 -4.08 1.26
C MET A 1 2.49 -4.51 0.23
N GLY A 2 2.13 -4.75 -1.05
CA GLY A 2 3.10 -5.24 -2.04
C GLY A 2 4.34 -4.37 -2.26
N VAL A 3 4.19 -3.04 -2.25
CA VAL A 3 5.31 -2.10 -2.49
C VAL A 3 6.29 -2.07 -1.32
N ILE A 4 5.81 -1.93 -0.09
CA ILE A 4 6.66 -1.97 1.12
C ILE A 4 7.36 -3.33 1.24
N ALA A 5 6.65 -4.43 0.98
CA ALA A 5 7.26 -5.77 1.00
C ALA A 5 8.35 -5.93 -0.07
N SER A 6 8.14 -5.39 -1.27
CA SER A 6 9.15 -5.39 -2.34
C SER A 6 10.38 -4.57 -1.95
N ASN A 7 10.20 -3.39 -1.36
CA ASN A 7 11.31 -2.57 -0.88
C ASN A 7 12.11 -3.31 0.22
N ILE A 8 11.43 -3.90 1.21
CA ILE A 8 12.09 -4.68 2.29
C ILE A 8 12.90 -5.85 1.72
N ALA A 9 12.33 -6.60 0.78
CA ALA A 9 13.01 -7.74 0.17
C ALA A 9 14.29 -7.33 -0.59
N ASN A 10 14.33 -6.12 -1.14
CA ASN A 10 15.48 -5.58 -1.88
C ASN A 10 16.34 -4.62 -1.04
N ALA A 11 16.16 -4.58 0.28
CA ALA A 11 16.92 -3.69 1.17
C ALA A 11 18.43 -4.01 1.20
N ALA A 12 18.85 -5.20 0.78
CA ALA A 12 20.25 -5.61 0.66
C ALA A 12 20.73 -5.68 -0.80
N THR A 13 19.95 -5.15 -1.75
CA THR A 13 20.28 -5.18 -3.18
C THR A 13 20.95 -3.86 -3.58
N PRO A 14 22.23 -3.89 -4.01
CA PRO A 14 22.93 -2.68 -4.45
C PRO A 14 22.19 -1.96 -5.59
N GLY A 15 22.14 -0.62 -5.55
CA GLY A 15 21.50 0.20 -6.58
C GLY A 15 19.97 0.14 -6.64
N TYR A 16 19.30 -0.54 -5.70
CA TYR A 16 17.84 -0.62 -5.70
C TYR A 16 17.18 0.73 -5.34
N LYS A 17 16.11 1.05 -6.08
CA LYS A 17 15.33 2.28 -5.87
C LYS A 17 14.02 1.98 -5.17
N ALA A 18 13.81 2.58 -4.00
CA ALA A 18 12.57 2.40 -3.24
C ALA A 18 11.40 3.05 -3.99
N ARG A 19 10.32 2.29 -4.14
CA ARG A 19 9.07 2.74 -4.75
C ARG A 19 8.04 3.11 -3.68
N ASP A 20 7.11 3.96 -4.05
CA ASP A 20 5.94 4.33 -3.27
C ASP A 20 4.70 4.42 -4.17
N ILE A 21 3.52 4.56 -3.56
CA ILE A 21 2.26 4.77 -4.26
C ILE A 21 1.68 6.12 -3.85
N ASP A 22 1.45 7.00 -4.82
CA ASP A 22 0.53 8.11 -4.63
C ASP A 22 -0.89 7.57 -4.72
N PHE A 23 -1.51 7.38 -3.55
CA PHE A 23 -2.84 6.77 -3.46
C PHE A 23 -3.91 7.61 -4.16
N ASN A 24 -3.81 8.94 -4.12
CA ASN A 24 -4.81 9.81 -4.76
C ASN A 24 -4.71 9.68 -6.28
N ALA A 25 -3.50 9.79 -6.82
CA ALA A 25 -3.27 9.60 -8.25
C ALA A 25 -3.63 8.17 -8.70
N ALA A 26 -3.34 7.16 -7.88
CA ALA A 26 -3.72 5.76 -8.16
C ALA A 26 -5.24 5.55 -8.12
N LEU A 27 -5.94 6.17 -7.17
CA LEU A 27 -7.39 6.08 -7.03
C LEU A 27 -8.10 6.78 -8.19
N ASP A 28 -7.67 7.99 -8.54
CA ASP A 28 -8.22 8.75 -9.68
C ASP A 28 -8.03 7.98 -10.98
N ALA A 29 -6.83 7.43 -11.20
CA ALA A 29 -6.55 6.60 -12.38
C ALA A 29 -7.44 5.34 -12.44
N ARG A 30 -7.76 4.74 -11.28
CA ARG A 30 -8.67 3.58 -11.20
C ARG A 30 -10.12 3.95 -11.46
N LEU A 31 -10.59 5.07 -10.92
CA LEU A 31 -11.94 5.57 -11.14
C LEU A 31 -12.16 5.94 -12.63
N ASP A 32 -11.17 6.57 -13.26
CA ASP A 32 -11.21 6.89 -14.69
C ASP A 32 -11.11 5.66 -15.60
N GLN A 33 -10.26 4.68 -15.24
CA GLN A 33 -10.18 3.40 -15.98
C GLN A 33 -11.47 2.58 -15.87
N GLY A 34 -12.11 2.57 -14.70
CA GLY A 34 -13.40 1.91 -14.49
C GLY A 34 -14.52 2.47 -15.38
N ARG A 35 -14.43 3.75 -15.77
CA ARG A 35 -15.34 4.39 -16.72
C ARG A 35 -15.04 4.05 -18.18
N LYS A 36 -13.81 3.66 -18.51
CA LYS A 36 -13.33 3.41 -19.89
C LYS A 36 -13.16 1.93 -20.23
N GLY A 37 -13.39 1.00 -19.30
CA GLY A 37 -13.26 -0.44 -19.53
C GLY A 37 -11.83 -0.89 -19.89
N VAL A 38 -10.82 -0.07 -19.60
CA VAL A 38 -9.42 -0.33 -19.93
C VAL A 38 -8.80 -1.23 -18.85
N ALA A 39 -7.94 -2.16 -19.27
CA ALA A 39 -7.19 -3.04 -18.38
C ALA A 39 -6.50 -2.26 -17.25
N THR A 40 -6.55 -2.81 -16.05
CA THR A 40 -5.97 -2.23 -14.84
C THR A 40 -4.46 -2.10 -14.99
N ASN A 41 -3.94 -0.87 -15.16
CA ASN A 41 -2.49 -0.65 -15.12
C ASN A 41 -2.01 -0.82 -13.66
N PRO A 42 -1.12 -1.78 -13.36
CA PRO A 42 -0.59 -1.96 -12.00
C PRO A 42 0.44 -0.91 -11.60
N GLU A 43 0.98 -0.13 -12.55
CA GLU A 43 1.95 0.94 -12.27
C GLU A 43 1.32 2.33 -12.15
N ALA A 44 -0.01 2.45 -12.27
CA ALA A 44 -0.70 3.72 -12.12
C ALA A 44 -0.51 4.29 -10.70
N GLY A 45 0.08 5.49 -10.60
CA GLY A 45 0.36 6.16 -9.34
C GLY A 45 1.63 5.69 -8.61
N MET A 46 2.45 4.84 -9.25
CA MET A 46 3.76 4.47 -8.69
C MET A 46 4.74 5.65 -8.80
N VAL A 47 5.37 5.99 -7.68
CA VAL A 47 6.36 7.07 -7.60
C VAL A 47 7.66 6.56 -6.99
N TRP A 48 8.78 7.18 -7.34
CA TRP A 48 10.06 6.90 -6.67
C TRP A 48 10.16 7.69 -5.38
N ARG A 49 10.61 7.04 -4.32
CA ARG A 49 10.81 7.70 -3.03
C ARG A 49 12.12 8.50 -3.06
N ARG A 50 12.10 9.69 -2.47
CA ARG A 50 13.33 10.46 -2.22
C ARG A 50 13.96 9.97 -0.92
N PRO A 51 15.16 9.36 -0.94
CA PRO A 51 15.81 8.88 0.28
C PRO A 51 16.24 10.06 1.16
N THR A 52 16.11 9.91 2.47
CA THR A 52 16.70 10.87 3.43
C THR A 52 18.15 10.52 3.76
N MET A 53 18.47 9.22 3.80
CA MET A 53 19.82 8.70 4.01
C MET A 53 20.11 7.61 2.96
N PRO A 54 20.65 7.97 1.77
CA PRO A 54 21.03 6.98 0.77
C PRO A 54 22.21 6.15 1.27
N SER A 55 22.17 4.86 0.98
CA SER A 55 23.29 3.95 1.26
C SER A 55 24.46 4.23 0.32
N LEU A 56 25.67 3.87 0.75
CA LEU A 56 26.91 4.08 0.00
C LEU A 56 26.93 3.29 -1.33
N ASP A 57 26.18 2.20 -1.41
CA ASP A 57 26.04 1.32 -2.59
C ASP A 57 24.96 1.80 -3.58
N GLY A 58 24.39 2.99 -3.36
CA GLY A 58 23.33 3.54 -4.20
C GLY A 58 21.94 2.94 -3.96
N ASN A 59 21.79 2.07 -2.96
CA ASN A 59 20.47 1.66 -2.51
C ASN A 59 19.78 2.82 -1.77
N THR A 60 18.50 3.03 -2.08
CA THR A 60 17.67 4.08 -1.48
C THR A 60 16.64 3.55 -0.48
N VAL A 61 16.66 2.25 -0.22
CA VAL A 61 15.78 1.60 0.77
C VAL A 61 16.32 1.82 2.17
N GLU A 62 15.46 2.37 3.03
CA GLU A 62 15.75 2.56 4.45
C GLU A 62 15.01 1.48 5.25
N LEU A 63 15.69 0.37 5.55
CA LEU A 63 15.06 -0.83 6.12
C LEU A 63 14.24 -0.56 7.39
N ASN A 64 14.79 0.21 8.34
CA ASN A 64 14.08 0.54 9.58
C ASN A 64 12.78 1.32 9.31
N ARG A 65 12.81 2.24 8.33
CA ARG A 65 11.64 3.01 7.91
C ARG A 65 10.58 2.12 7.27
N GLU A 66 10.99 1.20 6.40
CA GLU A 66 10.06 0.26 5.76
C GLU A 66 9.42 -0.70 6.76
N GLN A 67 10.16 -1.15 7.79
CA GLN A 67 9.63 -2.01 8.84
C GLN A 67 8.56 -1.29 9.68
N VAL A 68 8.79 -0.03 10.04
CA VAL A 68 7.80 0.79 10.76
C VAL A 68 6.56 0.99 9.90
N ALA A 69 6.73 1.39 8.63
CA ALA A 69 5.61 1.56 7.71
C ALA A 69 4.83 0.25 7.49
N PHE A 70 5.52 -0.89 7.46
CA PHE A 70 4.87 -2.19 7.38
C PHE A 70 4.03 -2.50 8.63
N ALA A 71 4.58 -2.27 9.83
CA ALA A 71 3.88 -2.47 11.08
C ALA A 71 2.63 -1.58 11.19
N GLU A 72 2.75 -0.29 10.86
CA GLU A 72 1.64 0.67 10.83
C GLU A 72 0.52 0.20 9.89
N ASN A 73 0.88 -0.21 8.67
CA ASN A 73 -0.11 -0.70 7.70
C ASN A 73 -0.76 -2.01 8.14
N ALA A 74 -0.02 -2.91 8.81
CA ALA A 74 -0.56 -4.15 9.33
C ALA A 74 -1.61 -3.88 10.43
N VAL A 75 -1.34 -2.95 11.34
CA VAL A 75 -2.27 -2.52 12.39
C VAL A 75 -3.49 -1.80 11.78
N ALA A 76 -3.28 -0.89 10.83
CA ALA A 76 -4.38 -0.20 10.15
C ALA A 76 -5.30 -1.18 9.40
N TYR A 77 -4.73 -2.20 8.77
CA TYR A 77 -5.49 -3.23 8.07
C TYR A 77 -6.33 -4.09 9.03
N SER A 78 -5.75 -4.53 10.16
CA SER A 78 -6.49 -5.32 11.14
C SER A 78 -7.63 -4.52 11.81
N ALA A 79 -7.41 -3.23 12.05
CA ALA A 79 -8.44 -2.31 12.52
C ALA A 79 -9.57 -2.14 11.49
N THR A 80 -9.22 -1.93 10.21
CA THR A 80 -10.19 -1.80 9.12
C THR A 80 -11.04 -3.06 8.97
N LEU A 81 -10.42 -4.25 9.05
CA LEU A 81 -11.14 -5.52 8.99
C LEU A 81 -12.11 -5.68 10.17
N SER A 82 -11.70 -5.26 11.36
CA SER A 82 -12.56 -5.26 12.55
C SER A 82 -13.79 -4.37 12.35
N PHE A 83 -13.63 -3.17 11.78
CA PHE A 83 -14.75 -2.29 11.45
C PHE A 83 -15.70 -2.90 10.39
N VAL A 84 -15.15 -3.49 9.34
CA VAL A 84 -15.94 -4.17 8.30
C VAL A 84 -16.74 -5.33 8.90
N GLN A 85 -16.09 -6.15 9.74
CA GLN A 85 -16.77 -7.26 10.42
C GLN A 85 -17.91 -6.76 11.32
N GLY A 86 -17.67 -5.69 12.09
CA GLY A 86 -18.70 -5.06 12.91
C GLY A 86 -19.90 -4.61 12.07
N LYS A 87 -19.65 -3.90 10.96
CA LYS A 87 -20.70 -3.44 10.04
C LYS A 87 -21.49 -4.60 9.43
N VAL A 88 -20.82 -5.67 8.98
CA VAL A 88 -21.46 -6.86 8.43
C VAL A 88 -22.35 -7.53 9.48
N ASN A 89 -21.88 -7.64 10.72
CA ASN A 89 -22.65 -8.22 11.82
C ASN A 89 -23.91 -7.37 12.11
N THR A 90 -23.79 -6.04 12.12
CA THR A 90 -24.94 -5.13 12.30
C THR A 90 -25.99 -5.30 11.19
N ILE A 91 -25.56 -5.35 9.92
CA ILE A 91 -26.47 -5.57 8.79
C ILE A 91 -27.12 -6.96 8.89
N THR A 92 -26.35 -7.98 9.23
CA THR A 92 -26.85 -9.36 9.37
C THR A 92 -27.90 -9.46 10.47
N ARG A 93 -27.70 -8.76 11.60
CA ARG A 93 -28.67 -8.71 12.70
C ARG A 93 -29.96 -8.00 12.28
N ALA A 94 -29.84 -6.85 11.62
CA ALA A 94 -30.99 -6.10 11.10
C ALA A 94 -31.82 -6.90 10.08
N LEU A 95 -31.15 -7.69 9.21
CA LEU A 95 -31.83 -8.58 8.25
C LEU A 95 -32.52 -9.77 8.91
N LYS A 96 -32.00 -10.26 10.04
CA LYS A 96 -32.61 -11.33 10.83
C LYS A 96 -33.78 -10.86 11.69
N GLY A 97 -33.97 -9.55 11.86
CA GLY A 97 -35.08 -8.96 12.62
C GLY A 97 -34.85 -8.88 14.13
N GLU A 98 -33.60 -8.94 14.59
CA GLU A 98 -33.16 -8.73 15.98
C GLU A 98 -32.56 -7.36 16.25
#